data_AF-A0AAV9ZEX5-F1
#
_entry.id   AF-A0AAV9ZEX5-F1
#
_cell.length_a   1.000
_cell.length_b   1.000
_cell.length_c   1.000
_cell.angle_alpha   90.00
_cell.angle_beta   90.00
_cell.angle_gamma   90.00
#
_symmetry.space_group_name_H-M   'P 1'
#
loop_
_entity.id
_entity.type
_entity.pdbx_description
1 polymer ?
#
loop_
_entity_poly.entity_id
_entity_poly.type
_entity_poly.pdbx_seq_one_letter_code
_entity_poly.pdbx_strand_id
1 'polypeptide(L)'
;RAAKSGAWLPPLQTDYTPLENSPWRQEQAAIPLSIPKVSTALPEVAPPRPRAHVEDVCDDDEPDSHRGREKARQLELELRDSLMACGSDAGAFWRLVRSWTDPRPRPLEVTIEQLTETFKARMNLPEVTPASFNNEQLELQKELAESWPKSNVDTSPR
;
A
#
# COMPACT_ATOMS: atom_id res chain seq x y z
N ARG A 1 42.00 19.37 -1.87
CA ARG A 1 41.21 19.63 -0.64
C ARG A 1 40.12 20.65 -0.96
N ALA A 2 38.91 20.19 -1.28
CA ALA A 2 37.61 20.91 -1.37
C ALA A 2 36.59 19.80 -1.73
N ALA A 3 35.35 19.72 -1.27
CA ALA A 3 34.44 20.72 -0.72
C ALA A 3 33.54 20.07 0.35
N LYS A 4 33.13 20.85 1.36
CA LYS A 4 31.99 20.55 2.24
C LYS A 4 31.09 21.79 2.23
N SER A 5 30.29 21.94 1.19
CA SER A 5 29.19 22.90 1.18
C SER A 5 27.95 22.19 1.73
N GLY A 6 27.77 22.25 3.05
CA GLY A 6 26.51 21.85 3.67
C GLY A 6 25.42 22.85 3.29
N ALA A 7 24.33 22.37 2.70
CA ALA A 7 23.15 23.18 2.44
C ALA A 7 22.49 23.53 3.78
N TRP A 8 22.36 24.83 4.06
CA TRP A 8 21.60 25.32 5.19
C TRP A 8 20.12 25.32 4.81
N LEU A 9 19.32 24.50 5.49
CA LEU A 9 17.87 24.59 5.38
C LEU A 9 17.38 25.86 6.09
N PRO A 10 16.44 26.60 5.49
CA PRO A 10 15.82 27.73 6.17
C PRO A 10 15.07 27.24 7.42
N PRO A 11 15.03 28.04 8.49
CA PRO A 11 14.30 27.69 9.70
C PRO A 11 12.80 27.51 9.38
N LEU A 12 12.23 26.40 9.86
CA LEU A 12 10.80 26.13 9.79
C LEU A 12 10.05 27.22 10.57
N GLN A 13 9.30 28.07 9.87
CA GLN A 13 8.32 28.96 10.49
C GLN A 13 7.19 28.10 11.05
N THR A 14 7.13 27.96 12.37
CA THR A 14 6.10 27.19 13.09
C THR A 14 4.84 28.02 13.33
N ASP A 15 4.37 28.74 12.33
CA ASP A 15 3.15 29.56 12.42
C ASP A 15 1.89 28.73 12.10
N TYR A 16 1.96 27.41 12.34
CA TYR A 16 0.81 26.52 12.17
C TYR A 16 -0.22 26.82 13.25
N THR A 17 -1.23 27.61 12.90
CA THR A 17 -2.46 27.69 13.65
C THR A 17 -3.29 26.44 13.33
N PRO A 18 -3.59 25.60 14.33
CA PRO A 18 -4.53 24.50 14.11
C PRO A 18 -5.84 25.11 13.63
N LEU A 19 -6.42 24.56 12.55
CA LEU A 19 -7.80 24.83 12.14
C LEU A 19 -8.76 24.30 13.20
N GLU A 20 -8.83 25.00 14.34
CA GLU A 20 -9.92 24.84 15.29
C GLU A 20 -11.18 25.37 14.61
N ASN A 21 -12.19 24.51 14.51
CA ASN A 21 -13.53 24.82 14.03
C ASN A 21 -13.73 24.80 12.51
N SER A 22 -13.55 23.61 11.92
CA SER A 22 -14.30 23.28 10.71
C SER A 22 -15.80 23.26 11.04
N PRO A 23 -16.66 24.01 10.32
CA PRO A 23 -18.11 24.02 10.55
C PRO A 23 -18.75 22.64 10.34
N TRP A 24 -18.08 21.74 9.62
CA TRP A 24 -18.51 20.35 9.42
C TRP A 24 -18.40 19.48 10.69
N ARG A 25 -17.71 19.94 11.74
CA ARG A 25 -17.50 19.17 12.98
C ARG A 25 -18.64 19.33 14.00
N GLN A 26 -19.50 20.34 13.85
CA GLN A 26 -20.52 20.67 14.86
C GLN A 26 -21.83 19.88 14.76
N GLU A 27 -22.07 19.12 13.69
CA GLU A 27 -23.32 18.36 13.51
C GLU A 27 -23.22 16.85 13.70
N GLN A 28 -22.08 16.33 14.18
CA GLN A 28 -22.07 14.98 14.74
C GLN A 28 -22.58 15.03 16.18
N ALA A 29 -23.86 15.41 16.34
CA ALA A 29 -24.62 15.01 17.50
C ALA A 29 -24.46 13.49 17.59
N ALA A 30 -23.77 13.02 18.63
CA ALA A 30 -23.50 11.61 18.85
C ALA A 30 -24.84 10.89 18.91
N ILE A 31 -25.26 10.29 17.80
CA ILE A 31 -26.41 9.40 17.77
C ILE A 31 -26.04 8.29 18.75
N PRO A 32 -26.76 8.12 19.89
CA PRO A 32 -26.46 7.05 20.80
C PRO A 32 -26.80 5.74 20.09
N LEU A 33 -25.80 5.11 19.50
CA LEU A 33 -25.91 3.78 18.95
C LEU A 33 -26.20 2.85 20.13
N SER A 34 -27.44 2.40 20.29
CA SER A 34 -27.85 1.41 21.30
C SER A 34 -27.37 0.00 20.92
N ILE A 35 -26.18 -0.11 20.35
CA ILE A 35 -25.61 -1.39 19.98
C ILE A 35 -25.07 -2.00 21.28
N PRO A 36 -25.56 -3.18 21.69
CA PRO A 36 -25.00 -3.87 22.85
C PRO A 36 -23.52 -4.11 22.56
N LYS A 37 -22.67 -3.63 23.47
CA LYS A 37 -21.22 -3.76 23.37
C LYS A 37 -20.87 -5.24 23.46
N VAL A 38 -20.64 -5.88 22.31
CA VAL A 38 -20.17 -7.26 22.23
C VAL A 38 -18.70 -7.26 22.66
N SER A 39 -18.45 -7.47 23.95
CA SER A 39 -17.10 -7.74 24.44
C SER A 39 -16.83 -9.24 24.27
N THR A 40 -15.94 -9.60 23.35
CA THR A 40 -15.37 -10.94 23.35
C THR A 40 -14.42 -11.01 24.54
N ALA A 41 -14.82 -11.70 25.60
CA ALA A 41 -13.93 -12.05 26.70
C ALA A 41 -12.87 -13.02 26.15
N LEU A 42 -11.76 -12.46 25.66
CA LEU A 42 -10.59 -13.25 25.30
C LEU A 42 -10.06 -13.90 26.57
N PRO A 43 -9.77 -15.22 26.56
CA PRO A 43 -9.16 -15.88 27.70
C PRO A 43 -7.83 -15.21 28.01
N GLU A 44 -7.58 -14.99 29.30
CA GLU A 44 -6.35 -14.38 29.80
C GLU A 44 -5.16 -15.24 29.37
N VAL A 45 -4.40 -14.75 28.39
CA VAL A 45 -3.21 -15.44 27.89
C VAL A 45 -2.17 -15.38 28.99
N ALA A 46 -1.80 -16.55 29.51
CA ALA A 46 -0.75 -16.67 30.53
C ALA A 46 0.53 -15.94 30.06
N PRO A 47 1.27 -15.27 30.97
CA PRO A 47 2.48 -14.57 30.60
C PRO A 47 3.47 -15.53 29.92
N PRO A 48 4.20 -15.08 28.90
CA PRO A 48 5.16 -15.92 28.20
C PRO A 48 6.14 -16.49 29.21
N ARG A 49 6.34 -17.83 29.16
CA ARG A 49 7.31 -18.49 30.02
C ARG A 49 8.67 -17.82 29.84
N PRO A 50 9.42 -17.55 30.93
CA PRO A 50 10.78 -17.05 30.81
C PRO A 50 11.57 -18.03 29.94
N ARG A 51 12.16 -17.52 28.85
CA ARG A 51 13.02 -18.31 27.98
C ARG A 51 14.13 -18.86 28.85
N ALA A 52 14.25 -20.19 28.93
CA ALA A 52 15.40 -20.81 29.54
C ALA A 52 16.64 -20.25 28.85
N HIS A 53 17.59 -19.76 29.64
CA HIS A 53 18.89 -19.33 29.15
C HIS A 53 19.53 -20.56 28.52
N VAL A 54 19.57 -20.60 27.19
CA VAL A 54 20.34 -21.61 26.48
C VAL A 54 21.79 -21.23 26.76
N GLU A 55 22.48 -22.03 27.56
CA GLU A 55 23.93 -21.93 27.64
C GLU A 55 24.47 -22.25 26.23
N ASP A 56 25.21 -21.31 25.65
CA ASP A 56 25.96 -21.52 24.42
C ASP A 56 26.99 -22.62 24.71
N VAL A 57 26.60 -23.86 24.43
CA VAL A 57 27.52 -24.97 24.29
C VAL A 57 28.26 -24.71 22.98
N CYS A 58 29.46 -24.14 23.09
CA CYS A 58 30.42 -24.08 22.00
C CYS A 58 30.92 -25.51 21.72
N ASP A 59 30.12 -26.31 21.02
CA ASP A 59 30.60 -27.57 20.42
C ASP A 59 31.43 -27.22 19.19
N ASP A 60 32.75 -27.24 19.36
CA ASP A 60 33.78 -26.84 18.40
C ASP A 60 34.26 -28.00 17.52
N ASP A 61 33.35 -28.91 17.12
CA ASP A 61 33.70 -30.08 16.30
C ASP A 61 32.63 -30.42 15.25
N GLU A 62 32.57 -29.66 14.13
CA GLU A 62 31.94 -30.15 12.90
C GLU A 62 32.71 -29.74 11.63
N PRO A 63 33.30 -30.70 10.87
CA PRO A 63 33.81 -30.44 9.51
C PRO A 63 32.72 -30.27 8.43
N ASP A 64 31.44 -30.15 8.81
CA ASP A 64 30.30 -29.98 7.88
C ASP A 64 29.78 -28.52 7.78
N SER A 65 30.59 -27.55 8.24
CA SER A 65 30.33 -26.10 8.24
C SER A 65 30.13 -25.44 6.84
N HIS A 66 30.36 -26.19 5.75
CA HIS A 66 30.38 -25.63 4.38
C HIS A 66 29.03 -25.65 3.65
N ARG A 67 28.05 -26.46 4.09
CA ARG A 67 26.76 -26.57 3.38
C ARG A 67 25.96 -25.27 3.38
N GLY A 68 26.04 -24.49 4.47
CA GLY A 68 25.38 -23.18 4.56
C GLY A 68 26.04 -22.12 3.65
N ARG A 69 27.38 -22.15 3.53
CA ARG A 69 28.13 -21.17 2.74
C ARG A 69 27.95 -21.34 1.24
N GLU A 70 27.76 -22.58 0.78
CA GLU A 70 27.46 -22.84 -0.64
C GLU A 70 26.06 -22.33 -1.00
N LYS A 71 25.05 -22.63 -0.19
CA LYS A 71 23.69 -22.10 -0.40
C LYS A 71 23.64 -20.57 -0.33
N ALA A 72 24.35 -19.97 0.63
CA ALA A 72 24.44 -18.51 0.73
C ALA A 72 25.04 -17.90 -0.54
N ARG A 73 26.14 -18.47 -1.06
CA ARG A 73 26.75 -18.03 -2.32
C ARG A 73 25.83 -18.20 -3.51
N GLN A 74 25.09 -19.32 -3.59
CA GLN A 74 24.13 -19.55 -4.66
C GLN A 74 23.02 -18.48 -4.65
N LEU A 75 22.47 -18.18 -3.48
CA LEU A 75 21.45 -17.15 -3.32
C LEU A 75 21.99 -15.75 -3.69
N GLU A 76 23.21 -15.41 -3.26
CA GLU A 76 23.86 -14.16 -3.64
C GLU A 76 24.06 -14.03 -5.16
N LEU A 77 24.46 -15.12 -5.83
CA LEU A 77 24.59 -15.16 -7.28
C LEU A 77 23.25 -14.99 -7.99
N GLU A 78 22.20 -15.66 -7.53
CA GLU A 78 20.84 -15.52 -8.07
C GLU A 78 20.31 -14.09 -7.94
N LEU A 79 20.49 -13.45 -6.77
CA LEU A 79 20.11 -12.05 -6.55
C LEU A 79 20.89 -11.11 -7.46
N ARG A 80 22.20 -11.33 -7.61
CA ARG A 80 23.06 -10.54 -8.48
C ARG A 80 22.60 -10.65 -9.93
N ASP A 81 22.38 -11.86 -10.42
CA ASP A 81 22.00 -12.10 -11.80
C ASP A 81 20.59 -11.55 -12.08
N SER A 82 19.67 -11.63 -11.11
CA SER A 82 18.35 -10.99 -11.19
C SER A 82 18.44 -9.47 -11.28
N LEU A 83 19.36 -8.86 -10.53
CA LEU A 83 19.60 -7.42 -10.54
C LEU A 83 20.23 -6.97 -11.87
N MET A 84 21.18 -7.75 -12.40
CA MET A 84 21.78 -7.50 -13.71
C MET A 84 20.78 -7.67 -14.86
N ALA A 85 19.85 -8.63 -14.76
CA ALA A 85 18.81 -8.85 -15.76
C ALA A 85 17.81 -7.69 -15.89
N CYS A 86 17.63 -6.88 -14.82
CA CYS A 86 16.80 -5.67 -14.89
C CYS A 86 17.41 -4.58 -15.79
N GLY A 87 18.73 -4.59 -16.00
CA GLY A 87 19.43 -3.64 -16.87
C GLY A 87 19.13 -2.17 -16.53
N SER A 88 18.77 -1.38 -17.55
CA SER A 88 18.38 0.03 -17.41
C SER A 88 16.87 0.24 -17.23
N ASP A 89 16.06 -0.81 -17.14
CA ASP A 89 14.63 -0.69 -16.89
C ASP A 89 14.37 -0.42 -15.41
N ALA A 90 14.13 0.86 -15.08
CA ALA A 90 13.76 1.28 -13.74
C ALA A 90 12.50 0.56 -13.21
N GLY A 91 11.56 0.21 -14.09
CA GLY A 91 10.34 -0.50 -13.73
C GLY A 91 10.61 -1.95 -13.29
N ALA A 92 11.44 -2.68 -14.02
CA ALA A 92 11.92 -4.01 -13.62
C ALA A 92 12.70 -3.97 -12.31
N PHE A 93 13.62 -3.01 -12.15
CA PHE A 93 14.40 -2.84 -10.93
C PHE A 93 13.50 -2.63 -9.69
N TRP A 94 12.56 -1.68 -9.74
CA TRP A 94 11.66 -1.43 -8.62
C TRP A 94 10.67 -2.57 -8.37
N ARG A 95 10.33 -3.36 -9.40
CA ARG A 95 9.57 -4.59 -9.17
C ARG A 95 10.41 -5.59 -8.40
N LEU A 96 11.66 -5.84 -8.79
CA LEU A 96 12.56 -6.78 -8.11
C LEU A 96 12.81 -6.39 -6.65
N VAL A 97 13.16 -5.13 -6.38
CA VAL A 97 13.39 -4.62 -5.02
C VAL A 97 12.13 -4.80 -4.16
N ARG A 98 10.95 -4.47 -4.69
CA ARG A 98 9.70 -4.63 -3.95
C ARG A 98 9.41 -6.09 -3.56
N SER A 99 9.79 -7.08 -4.37
CA SER A 99 9.64 -8.50 -3.97
C SER A 99 10.53 -8.89 -2.79
N TRP A 100 11.65 -8.20 -2.59
CA TRP A 100 12.54 -8.48 -1.48
C TRP A 100 12.10 -7.78 -0.19
N THR A 101 11.51 -6.59 -0.31
CA THR A 101 11.16 -5.74 0.84
C THR A 101 9.73 -5.91 1.32
N ASP A 102 8.79 -6.25 0.44
CA ASP A 102 7.38 -6.40 0.79
C ASP A 102 7.05 -7.89 1.02
N PRO A 103 6.74 -8.30 2.26
CA PRO A 103 6.38 -9.69 2.56
C PRO A 103 4.96 -10.04 2.10
N ARG A 104 4.16 -9.06 1.67
CA ARG A 104 2.78 -9.31 1.25
C ARG A 104 2.75 -10.02 -0.10
N PRO A 105 1.87 -11.02 -0.27
CA PRO A 105 1.65 -11.61 -1.58
C PRO A 105 1.20 -10.52 -2.54
N ARG A 106 1.74 -10.52 -3.77
CA ARG A 106 1.34 -9.53 -4.76
C ARG A 106 -0.14 -9.72 -5.11
N PRO A 107 -0.91 -8.63 -5.25
CA PRO A 107 -2.26 -8.73 -5.77
C PRO A 107 -2.21 -9.37 -7.16
N LEU A 108 -3.18 -10.22 -7.46
CA LEU A 108 -3.33 -10.83 -8.77
C LEU A 108 -3.40 -9.74 -9.84
N GLU A 109 -2.71 -9.95 -10.95
CA GLU A 109 -2.84 -9.07 -12.11
C GLU A 109 -4.28 -9.19 -12.63
N VAL A 110 -5.08 -8.15 -12.36
CA VAL A 110 -6.45 -8.06 -12.84
C VAL A 110 -6.48 -7.29 -14.14
N THR A 111 -7.23 -7.80 -15.11
CA THR A 111 -7.42 -7.08 -16.38
C THR A 111 -8.29 -5.84 -16.15
N ILE A 112 -8.16 -4.85 -17.05
CA ILE A 112 -9.04 -3.67 -17.02
C ILE A 112 -10.50 -4.10 -17.09
N GLU A 113 -10.81 -5.13 -17.88
CA GLU A 113 -12.16 -5.70 -18.01
C GLU A 113 -12.68 -6.20 -16.65
N GLN A 114 -11.90 -6.97 -15.90
CA GLN A 114 -12.27 -7.44 -14.57
C GLN A 114 -12.48 -6.29 -13.57
N LEU A 115 -11.66 -5.25 -13.65
CA LEU A 115 -11.86 -4.04 -12.85
C LEU A 115 -13.15 -3.32 -13.23
N THR A 116 -13.46 -3.21 -14.52
CA THR A 116 -14.70 -2.57 -14.97
C THR A 116 -15.94 -3.36 -14.56
N GLU A 117 -15.90 -4.69 -14.62
CA GLU A 117 -17.01 -5.55 -14.18
C GLU A 117 -17.24 -5.44 -12.68
N THR A 118 -16.19 -5.57 -11.88
CA THR A 118 -16.28 -5.44 -10.42
C THR A 118 -16.70 -4.05 -10.00
N PHE A 119 -16.24 -3.01 -10.69
CA PHE A 119 -16.67 -1.64 -10.45
C PHE A 119 -18.14 -1.45 -10.80
N LYS A 120 -18.59 -1.90 -11.99
CA LYS A 120 -20.01 -1.85 -12.38
C LYS A 120 -20.92 -2.59 -11.40
N ALA A 121 -20.48 -3.74 -10.88
CA ALA A 121 -21.23 -4.49 -9.88
C ALA A 121 -21.31 -3.77 -8.52
N ARG A 122 -20.29 -2.98 -8.17
CA ARG A 122 -20.25 -2.20 -6.91
C ARG A 122 -20.93 -0.84 -7.03
N MET A 123 -20.99 -0.29 -8.23
CA MET A 123 -21.84 0.86 -8.52
C MET A 123 -23.26 0.36 -8.35
N ASN A 124 -23.92 0.76 -7.26
CA ASN A 124 -25.34 0.52 -7.03
C ASN A 124 -26.17 1.33 -8.04
N LEU A 125 -26.01 1.05 -9.34
CA LEU A 125 -26.84 1.62 -10.39
C LEU A 125 -28.24 1.04 -10.19
N PRO A 126 -29.24 1.88 -9.90
CA PRO A 126 -30.58 1.38 -9.75
C PRO A 126 -31.07 0.88 -11.12
N GLU A 127 -31.61 -0.35 -11.15
CA GLU A 127 -32.21 -0.92 -12.38
C GLU A 127 -33.35 -0.05 -12.92
N VAL A 128 -34.02 0.66 -12.01
CA VAL A 128 -35.06 1.64 -12.32
C VAL A 128 -34.67 2.97 -11.71
N THR A 129 -34.45 3.99 -12.55
CA THR A 129 -34.24 5.36 -12.10
C THR A 129 -35.46 5.81 -11.26
N PRO A 130 -35.27 6.28 -10.02
CA PRO A 130 -36.38 6.72 -9.18
C PRO A 130 -37.19 7.83 -9.88
N ALA A 131 -38.51 7.90 -9.64
CA ALA A 131 -39.35 8.96 -10.20
C ALA A 131 -38.93 10.38 -9.76
N SER A 132 -38.20 10.49 -8.64
CA SER A 132 -37.61 11.74 -8.16
C SER A 132 -36.29 12.12 -8.85
N PHE A 133 -35.74 11.23 -9.69
CA PHE A 133 -34.50 11.47 -10.40
C PHE A 133 -34.76 12.36 -11.63
N ASN A 134 -33.94 13.39 -11.81
CA ASN A 134 -34.08 14.29 -12.95
C ASN A 134 -33.55 13.60 -14.22
N ASN A 135 -34.46 13.10 -15.05
CA ASN A 135 -34.12 12.38 -16.28
C ASN A 135 -33.40 13.26 -17.30
N GLU A 136 -33.74 14.56 -17.38
CA GLU A 136 -33.05 15.49 -18.29
C GLU A 136 -31.57 15.64 -17.91
N GLN A 137 -31.30 15.70 -16.61
CA GLN A 137 -29.94 15.78 -16.09
C GLN A 137 -29.16 14.48 -16.30
N LEU A 138 -29.83 13.32 -16.22
CA LEU A 138 -29.25 12.03 -16.56
C LEU A 138 -28.84 11.96 -18.04
N GLU A 139 -29.72 12.41 -18.95
CA GLU A 139 -29.46 12.43 -20.39
C GLU A 139 -28.28 13.32 -20.72
N LEU A 140 -28.23 14.54 -20.16
CA LEU A 140 -27.12 15.46 -20.36
C LEU A 140 -25.79 14.88 -19.85
N GLN A 141 -25.81 14.19 -18.70
CA GLN A 141 -24.62 13.52 -18.18
C GLN A 141 -24.15 12.37 -19.07
N LYS A 142 -25.08 11.63 -19.70
CA LYS A 142 -24.74 10.58 -20.67
C LYS A 142 -24.09 11.16 -21.92
N GLU A 143 -24.66 12.21 -22.49
CA GLU A 143 -24.09 12.91 -23.64
C GLU A 143 -22.68 13.46 -23.31
N LEU A 144 -22.51 14.06 -22.13
CA LEU A 144 -21.21 14.53 -21.68
C LEU A 144 -20.19 13.39 -21.56
N ALA A 145 -20.58 12.26 -20.97
CA ALA A 145 -19.71 11.10 -20.82
C ALA A 145 -19.31 10.50 -22.18
N GLU A 146 -20.22 10.49 -23.17
CA GLU A 146 -19.91 10.06 -24.53
C GLU A 146 -18.96 11.01 -25.26
N SER A 147 -18.98 12.30 -24.92
CA SER A 147 -18.06 13.30 -25.47
C SER A 147 -16.62 13.16 -24.94
N TRP A 148 -16.41 12.37 -23.87
CA TRP A 148 -15.08 12.22 -23.29
C TRP A 148 -14.15 11.39 -24.21
N PRO A 149 -12.90 11.84 -24.40
CA PRO A 149 -11.95 11.11 -25.21
C PRO A 149 -11.65 9.75 -24.59
N LYS A 150 -11.66 8.69 -25.41
CA LYS A 150 -11.38 7.31 -24.97
C LYS A 150 -9.96 7.11 -24.44
N SER A 151 -9.05 8.03 -24.75
CA SER A 151 -7.65 7.98 -24.33
C SER A 151 -7.20 9.36 -23.90
N ASN A 152 -6.68 9.45 -22.67
CA ASN A 152 -6.00 10.62 -22.17
C ASN A 152 -4.52 10.50 -22.56
N VAL A 153 -4.12 11.16 -23.66
CA VAL A 153 -2.71 11.29 -24.02
C VAL A 153 -2.17 12.52 -23.29
N ASP A 154 -1.19 12.32 -22.41
CA ASP A 154 -0.48 13.42 -21.75
C ASP A 154 0.34 14.18 -22.80
N THR A 155 -0.06 15.43 -23.06
CA THR A 155 0.59 16.33 -24.03
C THR A 155 1.53 17.32 -23.35
N SER A 156 1.82 17.13 -22.06
CA SER A 156 2.76 17.99 -21.32
C SER A 156 4.15 17.98 -21.98
N PRO A 157 4.76 19.14 -22.25
CA PRO A 157 6.11 19.21 -22.81
C PRO A 157 7.12 18.58 -21.83
N ARG A 158 8.05 17.80 -22.37
CA ARG A 158 9.16 17.18 -21.64
C ARG A 158 10.28 18.18 -21.36
#